data_AF-A0A6J0TVH4-F1
#
_entry.id   AF-A0A6J0TVH4-F1
#
_cell.length_a   1.000
_cell.length_b   1.000
_cell.length_c   1.000
_cell.angle_alpha   90.00
_cell.angle_beta   90.00
_cell.angle_gamma   90.00
#
_symmetry.space_group_name_H-M   'P 1'
#
loop_
_entity.id
_entity.type
_entity.pdbx_description
1 polymer ?
#
loop_
_entity_poly.entity_id
_entity_poly.type
_entity_poly.pdbx_seq_one_letter_code
_entity_poly.pdbx_strand_id
1 'polypeptide(L)'
;MSRRCLPAASSVLRGLVGSAFLCLSRTMSLRGGPTACLSGPSGGSGPLSSPPPPPSPRLSLPWLRLPEVPGAEPFKANDVLLLLPPSAPPPGPPQHHVLYFPGDVQSYREVMICHPENFQWEQWCLENVAALLGRRFPGSYIWVIKCSRMHLHKFSCYDNFVASNLFGAPEHCSDFGAFKHLHALLVNAFKLAQNILLSQKRKYEFPKDTKVVSCELPSVAATNGCPETESDCEHFNNTSVNFIEPTVVDEVSFTLIGFSKGCVVLNQLLYELKEAKKDKNINAFIKNIRAIYWLDGGHSGGSNTWVTYPDVLKDFAETGISAHAHVTPYQVFDMMRAWIGREHKRFVQILEELGVNVNSQLHFADEAPSLDNHFRVHEVF
;
A
#
# COMPACT_ATOMS: atom_id res chain seq x y z
N MET A 1 -5.47 70.96 17.34
CA MET A 1 -5.55 71.66 16.04
C MET A 1 -4.64 70.92 15.08
N SER A 2 -5.16 69.93 14.35
CA SER A 2 -5.67 70.08 12.97
C SER A 2 -4.56 70.40 11.97
N ARG A 3 -4.14 69.40 11.18
CA ARG A 3 -4.27 69.45 9.71
C ARG A 3 -4.15 68.04 9.11
N ARG A 4 -5.28 67.61 8.54
CA ARG A 4 -5.41 66.56 7.52
C ARG A 4 -4.80 67.06 6.21
N CYS A 5 -4.26 66.16 5.37
CA CYS A 5 -4.89 65.80 4.08
C CYS A 5 -4.08 64.73 3.32
N LEU A 6 -4.83 63.77 2.78
CA LEU A 6 -4.51 62.64 1.89
C LEU A 6 -4.46 63.12 0.39
N PRO A 7 -4.71 62.26 -0.63
CA PRO A 7 -3.80 61.32 -1.32
C PRO A 7 -3.84 61.51 -2.86
N ALA A 8 -3.04 60.75 -3.63
CA ALA A 8 -3.20 60.53 -5.08
C ALA A 8 -2.19 59.45 -5.53
N ALA A 9 -2.41 58.53 -6.47
CA ALA A 9 -3.51 58.26 -7.38
C ALA A 9 -3.42 56.81 -7.90
N SER A 10 -4.57 56.29 -8.31
CA SER A 10 -4.80 55.14 -9.18
C SER A 10 -4.27 55.35 -10.61
N SER A 11 -3.89 54.29 -11.33
CA SER A 11 -4.52 53.84 -12.60
C SER A 11 -3.72 52.66 -13.22
N VAL A 12 -4.35 51.52 -13.52
CA VAL A 12 -4.96 51.07 -14.81
C VAL A 12 -3.99 50.29 -15.72
N LEU A 13 -4.24 48.98 -15.77
CA LEU A 13 -4.48 48.12 -16.95
C LEU A 13 -3.53 48.18 -18.18
N ARG A 14 -2.89 47.02 -18.46
CA ARG A 14 -2.63 46.36 -19.77
C ARG A 14 -1.91 45.04 -19.42
N GLY A 15 -2.32 43.82 -19.79
CA GLY A 15 -3.08 43.36 -20.94
C GLY A 15 -2.13 42.90 -22.03
N LEU A 16 -1.85 41.57 -22.11
CA LEU A 16 -1.88 40.71 -23.32
C LEU A 16 -0.92 39.49 -23.25
N VAL A 17 -1.55 38.30 -23.39
CA VAL A 17 -1.20 37.15 -24.26
C VAL A 17 -0.13 36.15 -23.84
N GLY A 18 -0.56 34.88 -23.76
CA GLY A 18 0.31 33.72 -24.01
C GLY A 18 -0.32 32.37 -23.64
N SER A 19 -1.14 31.83 -24.55
CA SER A 19 -1.36 30.41 -24.92
C SER A 19 -1.01 29.30 -23.90
N ALA A 20 -1.99 28.52 -23.44
CA ALA A 20 -2.49 27.28 -24.07
C ALA A 20 -1.86 26.00 -23.48
N PHE A 21 -2.58 25.29 -22.61
CA PHE A 21 -2.43 23.83 -22.42
C PHE A 21 -3.77 23.22 -21.97
N LEU A 22 -4.60 22.88 -22.96
CA LEU A 22 -5.69 21.92 -22.87
C LEU A 22 -5.33 20.80 -23.85
N CYS A 23 -4.95 19.63 -23.36
CA CYS A 23 -5.19 18.31 -23.97
C CYS A 23 -4.37 17.24 -23.26
N LEU A 24 -5.05 16.24 -22.69
CA LEU A 24 -4.87 14.81 -23.05
C LEU A 24 -5.89 13.96 -22.28
N SER A 25 -7.11 13.94 -22.78
CA SER A 25 -7.94 12.74 -22.80
C SER A 25 -8.08 12.36 -24.26
N ARG A 26 -7.42 11.28 -24.68
CA ARG A 26 -7.61 10.70 -26.02
C ARG A 26 -7.94 9.22 -25.88
N THR A 27 -9.23 8.97 -25.99
CA THR A 27 -9.86 7.73 -26.43
C THR A 27 -9.21 7.28 -27.73
N MET A 28 -8.70 6.05 -27.76
CA MET A 28 -8.34 5.38 -29.01
C MET A 28 -9.56 4.59 -29.51
N SER A 29 -10.09 4.99 -30.65
CA SER A 29 -11.09 4.25 -31.43
C SER A 29 -10.75 4.37 -32.90
N LEU A 30 -10.35 3.24 -33.50
CA LEU A 30 -10.23 2.94 -34.93
C LEU A 30 -10.14 1.40 -34.99
N ARG A 31 -10.77 0.61 -35.85
CA ARG A 31 -11.73 0.76 -36.96
C ARG A 31 -12.01 -0.69 -37.42
N GLY A 32 -13.19 -0.98 -37.98
CA GLY A 32 -13.34 -2.19 -38.82
C GLY A 32 -14.74 -2.77 -38.87
N GLY A 33 -15.59 -2.24 -39.75
CA GLY A 33 -16.68 -3.04 -40.33
C GLY A 33 -16.15 -3.89 -41.49
N PRO A 34 -16.83 -5.00 -41.82
CA PRO A 34 -17.59 -4.98 -43.07
C PRO A 34 -18.99 -5.61 -42.99
N THR A 35 -19.78 -5.21 -43.98
CA THR A 35 -21.13 -5.63 -44.39
C THR A 35 -21.31 -7.12 -44.66
N ALA A 36 -22.48 -7.69 -44.33
CA ALA A 36 -23.36 -8.43 -45.28
C ALA A 36 -24.64 -9.03 -44.62
N CYS A 37 -25.78 -8.71 -45.23
CA CYS A 37 -26.91 -9.58 -45.64
C CYS A 37 -27.65 -10.52 -44.67
N LEU A 38 -28.93 -10.17 -44.44
CA LEU A 38 -30.18 -10.97 -44.43
C LEU A 38 -30.10 -12.51 -44.43
N SER A 39 -30.76 -13.15 -43.45
CA SER A 39 -31.85 -14.15 -43.68
C SER A 39 -32.35 -14.84 -42.38
N GLY A 40 -33.66 -14.76 -42.14
CA GLY A 40 -34.57 -15.89 -41.83
C GLY A 40 -34.53 -16.61 -40.45
N PRO A 41 -35.71 -16.94 -39.85
CA PRO A 41 -35.82 -17.61 -38.55
C PRO A 41 -35.98 -19.14 -38.67
N SER A 42 -35.65 -19.91 -37.61
CA SER A 42 -36.39 -21.10 -37.12
C SER A 42 -35.63 -21.88 -36.02
N GLY A 43 -36.33 -22.11 -34.90
CA GLY A 43 -36.51 -23.42 -34.23
C GLY A 43 -35.31 -24.24 -33.70
N GLY A 44 -35.29 -24.42 -32.39
CA GLY A 44 -35.29 -25.77 -31.79
C GLY A 44 -34.01 -26.30 -31.14
N SER A 45 -34.21 -26.88 -29.94
CA SER A 45 -33.35 -27.80 -29.17
C SER A 45 -32.14 -27.21 -28.43
N GLY A 46 -32.25 -27.16 -27.10
CA GLY A 46 -31.12 -26.93 -26.19
C GLY A 46 -30.34 -28.21 -25.88
N PRO A 47 -29.16 -28.07 -25.26
CA PRO A 47 -28.60 -29.09 -24.41
C PRO A 47 -28.49 -28.62 -22.94
N LEU A 48 -28.55 -29.61 -22.06
CA LEU A 48 -28.55 -29.49 -20.61
C LEU A 48 -27.42 -28.60 -20.08
N SER A 49 -27.79 -27.68 -19.21
CA SER A 49 -26.90 -26.94 -18.32
C SER A 49 -26.21 -27.91 -17.35
N SER A 50 -24.92 -28.17 -17.56
CA SER A 50 -24.04 -28.72 -16.53
C SER A 50 -24.00 -27.77 -15.32
N PRO A 51 -24.05 -28.27 -14.07
CA PRO A 51 -23.91 -27.40 -12.92
C PRO A 51 -22.53 -26.73 -12.95
N PRO A 52 -22.39 -25.50 -12.43
CA PRO A 52 -21.09 -24.87 -12.31
C PRO A 52 -20.16 -25.77 -11.49
N PRO A 53 -18.86 -25.84 -11.82
CA PRO A 53 -17.92 -26.56 -10.98
C PRO A 53 -18.01 -25.98 -9.56
N PRO A 54 -17.86 -26.81 -8.51
CA PRO A 54 -17.83 -26.29 -7.16
C PRO A 54 -16.74 -25.22 -7.08
N PRO A 55 -16.93 -24.16 -6.29
CA PRO A 55 -15.89 -23.15 -6.11
C PRO A 55 -14.62 -23.89 -5.70
N SER A 56 -13.56 -23.74 -6.50
CA SER A 56 -12.19 -24.09 -6.11
C SER A 56 -11.99 -23.57 -4.69
N PRO A 57 -11.33 -24.31 -3.77
CA PRO A 57 -11.19 -23.88 -2.39
C PRO A 57 -10.55 -22.50 -2.42
N ARG A 58 -11.36 -21.48 -2.14
CA ARG A 58 -10.87 -20.12 -2.05
C ARG A 58 -9.84 -20.18 -0.95
N LEU A 59 -8.57 -19.96 -1.29
CA LEU A 59 -7.52 -19.67 -0.32
C LEU A 59 -8.08 -18.57 0.58
N SER A 60 -8.57 -18.94 1.77
CA SER A 60 -9.09 -18.02 2.76
C SER A 60 -7.88 -17.32 3.36
N LEU A 61 -7.31 -16.40 2.60
CA LEU A 61 -6.14 -15.65 2.99
C LEU A 61 -6.50 -14.80 4.21
N PRO A 62 -5.69 -14.81 5.29
CA PRO A 62 -6.05 -14.29 6.60
C PRO A 62 -5.78 -12.80 6.70
N TRP A 63 -6.43 -11.99 5.86
CA TRP A 63 -6.31 -10.54 5.98
C TRP A 63 -7.34 -9.94 6.95
N LEU A 64 -6.89 -8.96 7.73
CA LEU A 64 -7.73 -8.15 8.59
C LEU A 64 -7.78 -6.73 8.02
N ARG A 65 -8.99 -6.24 7.76
CA ARG A 65 -9.22 -4.84 7.39
C ARG A 65 -9.51 -4.04 8.64
N LEU A 66 -8.75 -2.98 8.82
CA LEU A 66 -8.86 -2.03 9.91
C LEU A 66 -9.22 -0.67 9.28
N PRO A 67 -10.52 -0.36 9.14
CA PRO A 67 -10.94 0.93 8.60
C PRO A 67 -10.63 2.04 9.60
N GLU A 68 -10.35 3.24 9.09
CA GLU A 68 -10.23 4.47 9.88
C GLU A 68 -9.32 4.35 11.12
N VAL A 69 -8.17 3.68 11.00
CA VAL A 69 -7.20 3.59 12.11
C VAL A 69 -6.70 5.00 12.44
N PRO A 70 -6.86 5.47 13.70
CA PRO A 70 -6.42 6.82 14.06
C PRO A 70 -4.90 6.95 14.06
N GLY A 71 -4.40 8.08 13.57
CA GLY A 71 -3.00 8.49 13.67
C GLY A 71 -2.77 9.51 14.77
N ALA A 72 -1.79 10.41 14.57
CA ALA A 72 -1.36 11.37 15.59
C ALA A 72 -2.38 12.49 15.90
N GLU A 73 -3.20 12.87 14.92
CA GLU A 73 -4.21 13.91 15.07
C GLU A 73 -5.62 13.29 15.04
N PRO A 74 -6.59 13.82 15.81
CA PRO A 74 -7.92 13.22 15.95
C PRO A 74 -8.66 12.95 14.65
N PHE A 75 -8.40 13.73 13.60
CA PHE A 75 -9.07 13.64 12.30
C PHE A 75 -8.21 12.98 11.21
N LYS A 76 -6.96 12.62 11.52
CA LYS A 76 -6.07 11.94 10.57
C LYS A 76 -6.14 10.44 10.82
N ALA A 77 -6.89 9.74 9.98
CA ALA A 77 -7.02 8.29 10.01
C ALA A 77 -6.76 7.67 8.64
N ASN A 78 -6.28 6.42 8.63
CA ASN A 78 -6.04 5.65 7.41
C ASN A 78 -6.66 4.27 7.51
N ASP A 79 -7.15 3.77 6.39
CA ASP A 79 -7.47 2.34 6.28
C ASP A 79 -6.18 1.53 6.22
N VAL A 80 -6.15 0.45 7.01
CA VAL A 80 -5.00 -0.46 7.08
C VAL A 80 -5.46 -1.89 6.81
N LEU A 81 -4.77 -2.58 5.91
CA LEU A 81 -4.95 -4.02 5.67
C LEU A 81 -3.75 -4.76 6.26
N LEU A 82 -4.02 -5.68 7.18
CA LEU A 82 -3.03 -6.56 7.78
C LEU A 82 -3.11 -7.94 7.13
N LEU A 83 -2.00 -8.47 6.63
CA LEU A 83 -1.84 -9.90 6.34
C LEU A 83 -0.95 -10.53 7.42
N LEU A 84 -1.48 -11.55 8.08
CA LEU A 84 -0.73 -12.35 9.04
C LEU A 84 0.20 -13.34 8.31
N PRO A 85 1.38 -13.63 8.88
CA PRO A 85 2.22 -14.69 8.35
C PRO A 85 1.46 -16.04 8.40
N PRO A 86 1.55 -16.89 7.35
CA PRO A 86 0.81 -18.16 7.28
C PRO A 86 1.16 -19.14 8.40
N SER A 87 2.41 -19.11 8.85
CA SER A 87 2.91 -19.92 9.97
C SER A 87 3.32 -18.99 11.10
N ALA A 88 3.34 -19.51 12.33
CA ALA A 88 3.86 -18.79 13.47
C ALA A 88 5.25 -18.22 13.12
N PRO A 89 5.52 -16.94 13.43
CA PRO A 89 6.85 -16.38 13.23
C PRO A 89 7.90 -17.25 13.93
N PRO A 90 9.15 -17.27 13.45
CA PRO A 90 10.23 -17.95 14.15
C PRO A 90 10.23 -17.54 15.64
N PRO A 91 10.45 -18.49 16.56
CA PRO A 91 10.54 -18.14 17.97
C PRO A 91 11.77 -17.27 18.21
N GLY A 92 11.54 -16.07 18.74
CA GLY A 92 12.58 -15.11 19.11
C GLY A 92 12.47 -13.77 18.38
N PRO A 93 12.98 -12.69 18.97
CA PRO A 93 13.01 -11.38 18.32
C PRO A 93 14.00 -11.33 17.15
N PRO A 94 13.83 -10.35 16.24
CA PRO A 94 12.76 -9.35 16.24
C PRO A 94 11.48 -9.83 15.53
N GLN A 95 10.31 -9.41 16.04
CA GLN A 95 9.07 -9.45 15.28
C GLN A 95 9.20 -8.51 14.07
N HIS A 96 9.16 -9.05 12.85
CA HIS A 96 9.37 -8.26 11.64
C HIS A 96 8.05 -7.80 11.01
N HIS A 97 7.98 -6.52 10.67
CA HIS A 97 6.83 -5.85 10.07
C HIS A 97 7.22 -5.19 8.75
N VAL A 98 6.42 -5.42 7.71
CA VAL A 98 6.57 -4.75 6.42
C VAL A 98 5.44 -3.74 6.26
N LEU A 99 5.79 -2.47 6.12
CA LEU A 99 4.84 -1.39 5.91
C LEU A 99 4.83 -1.03 4.43
N TYR A 100 3.68 -1.13 3.79
CA TYR A 100 3.54 -0.89 2.36
C TYR A 100 2.58 0.25 2.07
N PHE A 101 3.05 1.24 1.31
CA PHE A 101 2.28 2.38 0.81
C PHE A 101 1.98 2.18 -0.69
N PRO A 102 0.73 1.89 -1.07
CA PRO A 102 0.34 1.64 -2.45
C PRO A 102 0.42 2.85 -3.38
N GLY A 103 0.38 2.57 -4.68
CA GLY A 103 0.44 3.54 -5.75
C GLY A 103 -0.91 4.13 -6.17
N ASP A 104 -0.91 4.80 -7.31
CA ASP A 104 -2.15 5.08 -8.03
C ASP A 104 -2.81 3.78 -8.48
N VAL A 105 -4.11 3.84 -8.78
CA VAL A 105 -4.97 2.73 -9.25
C VAL A 105 -5.22 1.62 -8.21
N GLN A 106 -4.23 1.28 -7.38
CA GLN A 106 -4.33 0.22 -6.38
C GLN A 106 -5.38 0.55 -5.31
N SER A 107 -6.32 -0.37 -5.13
CA SER A 107 -7.35 -0.31 -4.09
C SER A 107 -7.75 -1.73 -3.70
N TYR A 108 -8.70 -1.86 -2.78
CA TYR A 108 -9.29 -3.16 -2.45
C TYR A 108 -9.86 -3.83 -3.69
N ARG A 109 -9.76 -5.16 -3.75
CA ARG A 109 -10.19 -5.91 -4.93
C ARG A 109 -11.62 -5.58 -5.35
N GLU A 110 -12.56 -5.54 -4.42
CA GLU A 110 -13.98 -5.24 -4.71
C GLU A 110 -14.19 -3.85 -5.30
N VAL A 111 -13.33 -2.88 -4.97
CA VAL A 111 -13.36 -1.54 -5.56
C VAL A 111 -12.79 -1.57 -6.98
N MET A 112 -11.67 -2.28 -7.18
CA MET A 112 -11.01 -2.34 -8.48
C MET A 112 -11.84 -3.07 -9.53
N ILE A 113 -12.46 -4.21 -9.20
CA ILE A 113 -13.28 -4.98 -10.17
C ILE A 113 -14.50 -4.21 -10.66
N CYS A 114 -15.01 -3.28 -9.84
CA CYS A 114 -16.16 -2.45 -10.20
C CYS A 114 -15.76 -1.18 -10.97
N HIS A 115 -14.46 -0.89 -11.11
CA HIS A 115 -14.00 0.36 -11.70
C HIS A 115 -14.03 0.28 -13.25
N PRO A 116 -14.63 1.25 -13.96
CA PRO A 116 -14.84 1.17 -15.42
C PRO A 116 -13.56 1.03 -16.25
N GLU A 117 -12.48 1.71 -15.85
CA GLU A 117 -11.19 1.66 -16.57
C GLU A 117 -10.11 0.79 -15.91
N ASN A 118 -10.09 0.73 -14.58
CA ASN A 118 -9.00 0.15 -13.80
C ASN A 118 -9.21 -1.33 -13.46
N PHE A 119 -10.36 -1.93 -13.78
CA PHE A 119 -10.64 -3.36 -13.51
C PHE A 119 -9.60 -4.29 -14.14
N GLN A 120 -9.01 -3.91 -15.27
CA GLN A 120 -7.93 -4.67 -15.93
C GLN A 120 -6.68 -4.85 -15.04
N TRP A 121 -6.51 -3.99 -14.02
CA TRP A 121 -5.41 -4.05 -13.06
C TRP A 121 -5.81 -4.73 -11.75
N GLU A 122 -6.97 -5.40 -11.66
CA GLU A 122 -7.48 -6.00 -10.41
C GLU A 122 -6.50 -6.99 -9.77
N GLN A 123 -5.62 -7.61 -10.55
CA GLN A 123 -4.59 -8.52 -10.03
C GLN A 123 -3.59 -7.81 -9.10
N TRP A 124 -3.46 -6.49 -9.20
CA TRP A 124 -2.60 -5.64 -8.38
C TRP A 124 -3.35 -4.96 -7.22
N CYS A 125 -4.50 -5.51 -6.81
CA CYS A 125 -5.22 -5.06 -5.63
C CYS A 125 -4.41 -5.21 -4.34
N LEU A 126 -4.83 -4.49 -3.29
CA LEU A 126 -4.11 -4.46 -2.01
C LEU A 126 -3.93 -5.86 -1.41
N GLU A 127 -4.92 -6.73 -1.53
CA GLU A 127 -4.86 -8.11 -1.04
C GLU A 127 -3.79 -8.94 -1.75
N ASN A 128 -3.75 -8.88 -3.08
CA ASN A 128 -2.79 -9.65 -3.88
C ASN A 128 -1.37 -9.13 -3.68
N VAL A 129 -1.19 -7.81 -3.59
CA VAL A 129 0.11 -7.20 -3.29
C VAL A 129 0.57 -7.57 -1.88
N ALA A 130 -0.31 -7.55 -0.88
CA ALA A 130 0.02 -8.04 0.46
C ALA A 130 0.50 -9.51 0.42
N ALA A 131 -0.14 -10.36 -0.37
CA ALA A 131 0.27 -11.76 -0.54
C ALA A 131 1.61 -11.92 -1.29
N LEU A 132 1.92 -11.04 -2.27
CA LEU A 132 3.24 -10.98 -2.90
C LEU A 132 4.32 -10.60 -1.88
N LEU A 133 4.06 -9.58 -1.08
CA LEU A 133 4.97 -9.13 -0.02
C LEU A 133 5.16 -10.20 1.07
N GLY A 134 4.10 -10.91 1.46
CA GLY A 134 4.19 -12.01 2.43
C GLY A 134 5.07 -13.17 1.95
N ARG A 135 5.11 -13.43 0.64
CA ARG A 135 6.03 -14.41 0.02
C ARG A 135 7.47 -13.90 0.01
N ARG A 136 7.66 -12.61 -0.23
CA ARG A 136 8.97 -11.95 -0.26
C ARG A 136 9.61 -11.77 1.10
N PHE A 137 8.80 -11.56 2.13
CA PHE A 137 9.22 -11.41 3.52
C PHE A 137 8.57 -12.51 4.37
N PRO A 138 9.01 -13.78 4.25
CA PRO A 138 8.45 -14.89 5.01
C PRO A 138 8.46 -14.62 6.52
N GLY A 139 7.42 -15.07 7.23
CA GLY A 139 7.30 -14.90 8.68
C GLY A 139 7.03 -13.46 9.16
N SER A 140 6.85 -12.51 8.25
CA SER A 140 6.63 -11.10 8.57
C SER A 140 5.14 -10.73 8.56
N TYR A 141 4.78 -9.71 9.35
CA TYR A 141 3.44 -9.11 9.29
C TYR A 141 3.41 -8.02 8.22
N ILE A 142 2.49 -8.13 7.26
CA ILE A 142 2.39 -7.15 6.18
C ILE A 142 1.26 -6.17 6.48
N TRP A 143 1.59 -4.88 6.52
CA TRP A 143 0.67 -3.78 6.80
C TRP A 143 0.59 -2.89 5.57
N VAL A 144 -0.51 -2.97 4.84
CA VAL A 144 -0.78 -2.08 3.71
C VAL A 144 -1.54 -0.86 4.23
N ILE A 145 -0.91 0.31 4.16
CA ILE A 145 -1.45 1.58 4.66
C ILE A 145 -1.98 2.36 3.46
N LYS A 146 -3.31 2.36 3.30
CA LYS A 146 -3.94 3.02 2.15
C LYS A 146 -3.86 4.54 2.28
N CYS A 147 -3.81 5.24 1.15
CA CYS A 147 -3.92 6.69 1.10
C CYS A 147 -5.26 7.17 1.71
N SER A 148 -5.23 8.33 2.36
CA SER A 148 -6.40 8.89 3.07
C SER A 148 -7.48 9.36 2.10
N ARG A 149 -7.10 9.73 0.87
CA ARG A 149 -8.04 10.14 -0.18
C ARG A 149 -7.67 9.54 -1.53
N MET A 150 -8.69 9.08 -2.27
CA MET A 150 -8.56 8.59 -3.64
C MET A 150 -9.24 9.57 -4.61
N HIS A 151 -8.45 10.48 -5.20
CA HIS A 151 -8.99 11.45 -6.14
C HIS A 151 -9.33 10.81 -7.49
N LEU A 152 -10.53 11.10 -8.01
CA LEU A 152 -11.07 10.51 -9.25
C LEU A 152 -11.01 8.97 -9.26
N HIS A 153 -11.07 8.33 -8.09
CA HIS A 153 -10.95 6.88 -7.91
C HIS A 153 -9.68 6.26 -8.53
N LYS A 154 -8.63 7.08 -8.75
CA LYS A 154 -7.41 6.69 -9.46
C LYS A 154 -6.14 7.22 -8.80
N PHE A 155 -6.16 8.47 -8.33
CA PHE A 155 -4.97 9.15 -7.82
C PHE A 155 -4.90 9.08 -6.29
N SER A 156 -3.82 8.48 -5.78
CA SER A 156 -3.52 8.39 -4.35
C SER A 156 -3.15 9.75 -3.77
N CYS A 157 -3.79 10.13 -2.67
CA CYS A 157 -3.48 11.35 -1.96
C CYS A 157 -3.16 11.00 -0.50
N TYR A 158 -1.88 11.12 -0.15
CA TYR A 158 -1.36 10.83 1.18
C TYR A 158 -1.45 12.06 2.09
N ASP A 159 -2.63 12.69 2.13
CA ASP A 159 -2.85 13.98 2.80
C ASP A 159 -2.57 13.95 4.31
N ASN A 160 -2.56 12.77 4.92
CA ASN A 160 -2.20 12.58 6.33
C ASN A 160 -0.70 12.47 6.59
N PHE A 161 0.09 12.25 5.53
CA PHE A 161 1.55 12.11 5.61
C PHE A 161 2.29 13.27 4.99
N VAL A 162 1.75 13.92 3.95
CA VAL A 162 2.42 15.00 3.23
C VAL A 162 1.41 16.00 2.71
N ALA A 163 1.75 17.29 2.73
CA ALA A 163 0.96 18.32 2.07
C ALA A 163 0.91 18.02 0.57
N SER A 164 -0.27 18.05 -0.03
CA SER A 164 -0.41 17.67 -1.43
C SER A 164 -1.46 18.49 -2.16
N ASN A 165 -1.30 18.63 -3.47
CA ASN A 165 -2.30 19.25 -4.32
C ASN A 165 -3.49 18.32 -4.59
N LEU A 166 -4.44 18.76 -5.42
CA LEU A 166 -5.66 17.99 -5.72
C LEU A 166 -5.39 16.55 -6.20
N PHE A 167 -4.30 16.34 -6.94
CA PHE A 167 -3.90 15.06 -7.54
C PHE A 167 -2.90 14.25 -6.70
N GLY A 168 -2.58 14.72 -5.49
CA GLY A 168 -1.62 14.07 -4.61
C GLY A 168 -0.16 14.34 -4.94
N ALA A 169 0.16 15.38 -5.72
CA ALA A 169 1.55 15.79 -5.90
C ALA A 169 2.05 16.47 -4.61
N PRO A 170 3.20 16.05 -4.05
CA PRO A 170 3.62 16.44 -2.71
C PRO A 170 4.31 17.82 -2.70
N GLU A 171 4.17 18.50 -1.56
CA GLU A 171 5.03 19.60 -1.13
C GLU A 171 5.67 19.16 0.20
N HIS A 172 6.97 18.85 0.15
CA HIS A 172 7.68 18.31 1.29
C HIS A 172 8.14 19.41 2.26
N CYS A 173 8.03 19.16 3.56
CA CYS A 173 8.57 20.02 4.61
C CYS A 173 9.20 19.21 5.75
N SER A 174 9.93 19.88 6.64
CA SER A 174 10.67 19.21 7.73
C SER A 174 9.84 18.90 8.97
N ASP A 175 8.58 19.34 9.04
CA ASP A 175 7.78 19.37 10.27
C ASP A 175 6.29 19.01 10.09
N PHE A 176 5.92 18.34 8.99
CA PHE A 176 4.53 17.95 8.73
C PHE A 176 3.98 16.97 9.78
N GLY A 177 4.85 16.11 10.34
CA GLY A 177 4.50 15.15 11.37
C GLY A 177 4.18 13.75 10.84
N ALA A 178 4.69 13.39 9.66
CA ALA A 178 4.55 12.08 9.04
C ALA A 178 5.03 10.94 9.96
N PHE A 179 6.17 11.11 10.64
CA PHE A 179 6.66 10.10 11.58
C PHE A 179 5.75 9.92 12.79
N LYS A 180 5.26 11.03 13.36
CA LYS A 180 4.31 11.01 14.49
C LYS A 180 3.03 10.30 14.08
N HIS A 181 2.52 10.64 12.90
CA HIS A 181 1.33 10.02 12.34
C HIS A 181 1.52 8.51 12.12
N LEU A 182 2.61 8.09 11.47
CA LEU A 182 2.94 6.68 11.23
C LEU A 182 3.04 5.89 12.54
N HIS A 183 3.78 6.42 13.52
CA HIS A 183 3.97 5.77 14.80
C HIS A 183 2.64 5.56 15.54
N ALA A 184 1.82 6.61 15.65
CA ALA A 184 0.51 6.54 16.29
C ALA A 184 -0.44 5.56 15.54
N LEU A 185 -0.41 5.60 14.21
CA LEU A 185 -1.19 4.70 13.35
C LEU A 185 -0.85 3.23 13.63
N LEU A 186 0.44 2.89 13.73
CA LEU A 186 0.89 1.52 14.02
C LEU A 186 0.50 1.07 15.43
N VAL A 187 0.71 1.91 16.44
CA VAL A 187 0.30 1.61 17.83
C VAL A 187 -1.20 1.29 17.89
N ASN A 188 -2.02 2.07 17.19
CA ASN A 188 -3.46 1.85 17.16
C ASN A 188 -3.84 0.64 16.31
N ALA A 189 -3.21 0.43 15.16
CA ALA A 189 -3.43 -0.74 14.30
C ALA A 189 -3.10 -2.04 15.05
N PHE A 190 -1.99 -2.09 15.79
CA PHE A 190 -1.56 -3.25 16.55
C PHE A 190 -2.59 -3.60 17.64
N LYS A 191 -3.06 -2.59 18.38
CA LYS A 191 -4.11 -2.76 19.40
C LYS A 191 -5.42 -3.28 18.80
N LEU A 192 -5.87 -2.68 17.69
CA LEU A 192 -7.09 -3.09 17.01
C LEU A 192 -6.99 -4.54 16.50
N ALA A 193 -5.89 -4.87 15.85
CA ALA A 193 -5.64 -6.22 15.34
C ALA A 193 -5.59 -7.26 16.48
N GLN A 194 -4.86 -6.99 17.56
CA GLN A 194 -4.84 -7.84 18.77
C GLN A 194 -6.26 -8.08 19.29
N ASN A 195 -7.05 -7.02 19.46
CA ASN A 195 -8.41 -7.12 19.98
C ASN A 195 -9.31 -7.98 19.09
N ILE A 196 -9.20 -7.83 17.77
CA ILE A 196 -9.95 -8.63 16.79
C ILE A 196 -9.53 -10.10 16.91
N LEU A 197 -8.23 -10.40 16.91
CA LEU A 197 -7.71 -11.77 17.00
C LEU A 197 -8.11 -12.46 18.31
N LEU A 198 -8.02 -11.76 19.45
CA LEU A 198 -8.48 -12.26 20.75
C LEU A 198 -9.99 -12.50 20.78
N SER A 199 -10.78 -11.63 20.14
CA SER A 199 -12.24 -11.80 20.05
C SER A 199 -12.64 -13.01 19.21
N GLN A 200 -11.91 -13.29 18.13
CA GLN A 200 -12.13 -14.46 17.29
C GLN A 200 -11.82 -15.74 18.06
N LYS A 201 -10.71 -15.78 18.81
CA LYS A 201 -10.36 -16.93 19.67
C LYS A 201 -11.49 -17.29 20.64
N ARG A 202 -12.05 -16.30 21.34
CA ARG A 202 -13.16 -16.51 22.29
C ARG A 202 -14.46 -17.00 21.66
N LYS A 203 -14.71 -16.73 20.38
CA LYS A 203 -15.92 -17.22 19.68
C LYS A 203 -15.82 -18.71 19.29
N TYR A 204 -14.61 -19.25 19.16
CA TYR A 204 -14.38 -20.65 18.79
C TYR A 204 -14.01 -21.54 20.01
N GLU A 205 -13.70 -20.96 21.16
CA GLU A 205 -13.56 -21.66 22.45
C GLU A 205 -14.89 -21.62 23.23
N PHE A 206 -15.81 -22.56 22.98
CA PHE A 206 -16.91 -22.83 23.92
C PHE A 206 -16.38 -23.56 25.18
N PRO A 207 -16.86 -23.25 26.40
CA PRO A 207 -16.45 -23.98 27.60
C PRO A 207 -16.90 -25.44 27.51
N LYS A 208 -15.94 -26.38 27.47
CA LYS A 208 -16.17 -27.78 27.84
C LYS A 208 -16.39 -27.86 29.35
N ASP A 209 -17.49 -27.30 29.86
CA ASP A 209 -17.96 -27.53 31.22
C ASP A 209 -19.39 -27.03 31.36
N THR A 210 -20.34 -27.74 30.75
CA THR A 210 -21.67 -27.86 31.33
C THR A 210 -21.89 -29.34 31.61
N LYS A 211 -21.99 -29.67 32.90
CA LYS A 211 -22.27 -31.00 33.42
C LYS A 211 -23.40 -31.64 32.62
N VAL A 212 -23.08 -32.73 31.92
CA VAL A 212 -24.05 -33.69 31.41
C VAL A 212 -24.76 -34.26 32.63
N VAL A 213 -26.00 -33.84 32.87
CA VAL A 213 -26.91 -34.56 33.76
C VAL A 213 -27.31 -35.83 33.02
N SER A 214 -26.90 -36.96 33.58
CA SER A 214 -27.29 -38.29 33.14
C SER A 214 -28.79 -38.47 33.27
N CYS A 215 -29.45 -38.78 32.16
CA CYS A 215 -30.76 -39.46 32.14
C CYS A 215 -30.63 -40.66 31.20
N GLU A 216 -30.82 -41.86 31.74
CA GLU A 216 -30.65 -43.15 31.07
C GLU A 216 -31.87 -43.53 30.17
N LEU A 217 -31.54 -43.94 28.93
CA LEU A 217 -32.13 -44.96 28.04
C LEU A 217 -33.62 -44.90 27.58
N PRO A 218 -34.03 -45.59 26.46
CA PRO A 218 -33.36 -46.71 25.79
C PRO A 218 -33.17 -46.69 24.25
N SER A 219 -32.35 -47.67 23.86
CA SER A 219 -31.84 -48.09 22.55
C SER A 219 -32.86 -48.31 21.44
N VAL A 220 -32.47 -47.94 20.21
CA VAL A 220 -32.87 -48.69 18.99
C VAL A 220 -31.68 -48.74 18.04
N ALA A 221 -31.32 -49.95 17.62
CA ALA A 221 -30.27 -50.23 16.66
C ALA A 221 -30.78 -50.07 15.21
N ALA A 222 -29.96 -49.50 14.33
CA ALA A 222 -29.92 -49.90 12.92
C ALA A 222 -28.57 -49.51 12.30
N THR A 223 -27.97 -50.51 11.68
CA THR A 223 -26.69 -50.60 10.98
C THR A 223 -26.72 -49.86 9.63
N ASN A 224 -25.60 -49.22 9.25
CA ASN A 224 -24.86 -49.46 8.00
C ASN A 224 -23.74 -48.42 7.82
N GLY A 225 -22.51 -48.90 7.65
CA GLY A 225 -21.31 -48.08 7.52
C GLY A 225 -20.99 -47.69 6.08
N CYS A 226 -20.23 -46.60 5.94
CA CYS A 226 -19.25 -46.34 4.89
C CYS A 226 -18.18 -45.39 5.46
N PRO A 227 -16.89 -45.56 5.12
CA PRO A 227 -15.81 -44.84 5.78
C PRO A 227 -15.70 -43.41 5.24
N GLU A 228 -15.81 -42.42 6.13
CA GLU A 228 -15.41 -41.05 5.84
C GLU A 228 -13.88 -41.02 5.79
N THR A 229 -13.32 -40.77 4.60
CA THR A 229 -11.94 -40.32 4.46
C THR A 229 -11.82 -38.97 5.13
N GLU A 230 -11.08 -38.93 6.23
CA GLU A 230 -10.64 -37.72 6.91
C GLU A 230 -9.94 -36.80 5.89
N SER A 231 -10.64 -35.76 5.46
CA SER A 231 -10.05 -34.62 4.78
C SER A 231 -9.36 -33.80 5.86
N ASP A 232 -8.04 -33.96 5.98
CA ASP A 232 -7.17 -33.08 6.75
C ASP A 232 -7.38 -31.63 6.29
N CYS A 233 -8.26 -30.91 6.97
CA CYS A 233 -8.35 -29.47 6.88
C CYS A 233 -7.20 -28.92 7.72
N GLU A 234 -6.18 -28.38 7.06
CA GLU A 234 -5.08 -27.72 7.77
C GLU A 234 -5.64 -26.59 8.63
N HIS A 235 -5.66 -26.86 9.93
CA HIS A 235 -6.11 -25.96 10.96
C HIS A 235 -5.09 -24.81 11.02
N PHE A 236 -5.52 -23.59 10.67
CA PHE A 236 -4.75 -22.38 10.97
C PHE A 236 -4.62 -22.29 12.50
N ASN A 237 -3.52 -22.81 13.04
CA ASN A 237 -3.19 -22.72 14.44
C ASN A 237 -2.94 -21.24 14.78
N ASN A 238 -4.00 -20.56 15.23
CA ASN A 238 -3.97 -19.19 15.75
C ASN A 238 -3.15 -19.14 17.04
N THR A 239 -1.83 -19.13 16.88
CA THR A 239 -0.86 -18.78 17.91
C THR A 239 -1.24 -17.41 18.48
N SER A 240 -1.17 -17.21 19.79
CA SER A 240 -1.50 -15.93 20.44
C SER A 240 -0.63 -14.80 19.88
N VAL A 241 -1.16 -14.04 18.91
CA VAL A 241 -0.43 -12.94 18.27
C VAL A 241 -0.39 -11.75 19.24
N ASN A 242 0.72 -11.60 19.94
CA ASN A 242 1.02 -10.40 20.71
C ASN A 242 1.96 -9.52 19.90
N PHE A 243 1.41 -8.46 19.28
CA PHE A 243 2.24 -7.40 18.70
C PHE A 243 3.05 -6.68 19.78
N ILE A 244 4.35 -6.55 19.52
CA ILE A 244 5.27 -5.79 20.38
C ILE A 244 5.19 -4.32 19.95
N GLU A 245 5.28 -3.38 20.89
CA GLU A 245 5.15 -1.96 20.60
C GLU A 245 6.26 -1.49 19.63
N PRO A 246 5.95 -0.62 18.64
CA PRO A 246 6.93 -0.17 17.63
C PRO A 246 8.22 0.47 18.19
N THR A 247 8.20 0.94 19.44
CA THR A 247 9.31 1.62 20.12
C THR A 247 10.28 0.68 20.83
N VAL A 248 9.93 -0.60 21.02
CA VAL A 248 10.79 -1.55 21.74
C VAL A 248 11.97 -1.93 20.87
N VAL A 249 13.16 -1.43 21.21
CA VAL A 249 14.37 -1.64 20.41
C VAL A 249 14.79 -3.11 20.45
N ASP A 250 15.26 -3.63 19.32
CA ASP A 250 15.75 -5.01 19.10
C ASP A 250 14.70 -6.13 19.21
N GLU A 251 13.50 -5.85 19.71
CA GLU A 251 12.38 -6.79 19.76
C GLU A 251 11.47 -6.70 18.53
N VAL A 252 11.49 -5.57 17.82
CA VAL A 252 10.76 -5.36 16.56
C VAL A 252 11.66 -4.82 15.47
N SER A 253 11.30 -5.09 14.23
CA SER A 253 11.99 -4.50 13.07
C SER A 253 11.01 -4.16 11.96
N PHE A 254 11.34 -3.13 11.19
CA PHE A 254 10.49 -2.61 10.12
C PHE A 254 11.21 -2.53 8.79
N THR A 255 10.50 -2.93 7.74
CA THR A 255 10.82 -2.61 6.34
C THR A 255 9.73 -1.72 5.79
N LEU A 256 10.09 -0.56 5.24
CA LEU A 256 9.13 0.36 4.64
C LEU A 256 9.22 0.25 3.11
N ILE A 257 8.08 0.21 2.44
CA ILE A 257 7.98 0.05 0.99
C ILE A 257 6.98 1.06 0.46
N GLY A 258 7.39 1.90 -0.47
CA GLY A 258 6.51 2.81 -1.20
C GLY A 258 6.52 2.41 -2.66
N PHE A 259 5.34 2.23 -3.25
CA PHE A 259 5.21 1.96 -4.67
C PHE A 259 4.59 3.15 -5.39
N SER A 260 5.14 3.55 -6.54
CA SER A 260 4.59 4.62 -7.37
C SER A 260 4.39 5.90 -6.55
N LYS A 261 3.14 6.35 -6.39
CA LYS A 261 2.81 7.49 -5.54
C LYS A 261 3.03 7.26 -4.04
N GLY A 262 3.04 6.01 -3.55
CA GLY A 262 3.42 5.69 -2.17
C GLY A 262 4.83 6.15 -1.79
N CYS A 263 5.74 6.31 -2.77
CA CYS A 263 7.08 6.86 -2.55
C CYS A 263 7.07 8.28 -1.95
N VAL A 264 6.00 9.06 -2.15
CA VAL A 264 5.92 10.41 -1.58
C VAL A 264 5.90 10.39 -0.05
N VAL A 265 5.36 9.31 0.55
CA VAL A 265 5.40 9.14 2.01
C VAL A 265 6.84 8.93 2.46
N LEU A 266 7.58 8.05 1.77
CA LEU A 266 8.98 7.77 2.09
C LEU A 266 9.85 9.02 1.96
N ASN A 267 9.65 9.79 0.88
CA ASN A 267 10.36 11.06 0.68
C ASN A 267 10.08 12.01 1.84
N GLN A 268 8.80 12.18 2.22
CA GLN A 268 8.41 13.04 3.33
C GLN A 268 9.03 12.62 4.66
N LEU A 269 9.08 11.31 4.94
CA LEU A 269 9.79 10.80 6.11
C LEU A 269 11.26 11.24 6.10
N LEU A 270 11.93 11.22 4.95
CA LEU A 270 13.33 11.64 4.89
C LEU A 270 13.51 13.12 5.26
N TYR A 271 12.65 14.02 4.75
CA TYR A 271 12.70 15.45 5.10
C TYR A 271 12.48 15.71 6.59
N GLU A 272 11.72 14.86 7.27
CA GLU A 272 11.42 15.00 8.69
C GLU A 272 12.45 14.37 9.63
N LEU A 273 13.36 13.53 9.12
CA LEU A 273 14.26 12.72 9.97
C LEU A 273 14.95 13.51 11.07
N LYS A 274 15.51 14.67 10.72
CA LYS A 274 16.22 15.54 11.66
C LYS A 274 15.35 15.99 12.84
N GLU A 275 14.13 16.42 12.55
CA GLU A 275 13.18 16.87 13.58
C GLU A 275 12.58 15.69 14.33
N ALA A 276 12.28 14.59 13.64
CA ALA A 276 11.71 13.37 14.20
C ALA A 276 12.64 12.72 15.24
N LYS A 277 13.96 12.70 14.99
CA LYS A 277 14.98 12.16 15.92
C LYS A 277 15.03 12.88 17.28
N LYS A 278 14.47 14.09 17.40
CA LYS A 278 14.42 14.85 18.67
C LYS A 278 13.42 14.24 19.65
N ASP A 279 12.37 13.58 19.16
CA ASP A 279 11.41 12.86 19.99
C ASP A 279 11.95 11.47 20.33
N LYS A 280 12.00 11.12 21.62
CA LYS A 280 12.60 9.86 22.08
C LYS A 280 11.88 8.62 21.55
N ASN A 281 10.55 8.64 21.51
CA ASN A 281 9.75 7.49 21.08
C ASN A 281 9.85 7.32 19.57
N ILE A 282 9.78 8.43 18.84
CA ILE A 282 9.95 8.40 17.38
C ILE A 282 11.37 7.99 16.99
N ASN A 283 12.39 8.46 17.69
CA ASN A 283 13.76 8.04 17.45
C ASN A 283 13.97 6.53 17.74
N ALA A 284 13.33 6.00 18.79
CA ALA A 284 13.35 4.56 19.06
C ALA A 284 12.67 3.77 17.92
N PHE A 285 11.53 4.24 17.42
CA PHE A 285 10.88 3.67 16.23
C PHE A 285 11.77 3.72 14.98
N ILE A 286 12.43 4.85 14.71
CA ILE A 286 13.35 5.00 13.57
C ILE A 286 14.49 3.98 13.64
N LYS A 287 15.05 3.71 14.82
CA LYS A 287 16.12 2.70 15.02
C LYS A 287 15.68 1.27 14.70
N ASN A 288 14.38 0.99 14.74
CA ASN A 288 13.82 -0.31 14.38
C ASN A 288 13.60 -0.46 12.87
N ILE A 289 13.72 0.60 12.08
CA ILE A 289 13.67 0.53 10.61
C ILE A 289 15.00 -0.02 10.09
N ARG A 290 14.94 -1.08 9.28
CA ARG A 290 16.13 -1.74 8.72
C ARG A 290 16.36 -1.39 7.25
N ALA A 291 15.28 -1.27 6.48
CA ALA A 291 15.35 -0.99 5.06
C ALA A 291 14.15 -0.15 4.58
N ILE A 292 14.40 0.66 3.54
CA ILE A 292 13.36 1.39 2.81
C ILE A 292 13.48 1.06 1.32
N TYR A 293 12.34 0.71 0.70
CA TYR A 293 12.21 0.37 -0.70
C TYR A 293 11.36 1.40 -1.44
N TRP A 294 11.96 2.07 -2.42
CA TRP A 294 11.27 2.88 -3.41
C TRP A 294 11.05 2.02 -4.65
N LEU A 295 9.79 1.64 -4.89
CA LEU A 295 9.38 0.82 -6.01
C LEU A 295 8.74 1.71 -7.08
N ASP A 296 9.49 1.95 -8.14
CA ASP A 296 9.10 2.65 -9.35
C ASP A 296 8.37 3.98 -9.09
N GLY A 297 8.99 4.82 -8.25
CA GLY A 297 8.45 6.08 -7.78
C GLY A 297 8.07 7.04 -8.91
N GLY A 298 6.87 7.63 -8.80
CA GLY A 298 6.34 8.56 -9.78
C GLY A 298 5.08 9.27 -9.29
N HIS A 299 4.91 10.52 -9.70
CA HIS A 299 3.69 11.30 -9.46
C HIS A 299 3.52 12.39 -10.53
N SER A 300 2.38 13.08 -10.52
CA SER A 300 2.01 14.11 -11.51
C SER A 300 2.62 15.50 -11.23
N GLY A 301 3.56 15.61 -10.28
CA GLY A 301 4.26 16.86 -9.98
C GLY A 301 5.47 17.02 -10.90
N GLY A 302 6.00 18.24 -11.03
CA GLY A 302 7.11 18.54 -11.96
C GLY A 302 8.52 18.31 -11.42
N SER A 303 8.66 17.89 -10.16
CA SER A 303 9.93 17.65 -9.46
C SER A 303 9.67 16.88 -8.15
N ASN A 304 10.74 16.54 -7.44
CA ASN A 304 10.71 15.92 -6.11
C ASN A 304 10.11 14.50 -6.11
N THR A 305 10.25 13.79 -7.22
CA THR A 305 9.93 12.36 -7.29
C THR A 305 10.96 11.55 -6.50
N TRP A 306 12.22 11.97 -6.55
CA TRP A 306 13.28 11.46 -5.67
C TRP A 306 13.94 12.61 -4.90
N VAL A 307 14.35 12.34 -3.66
CA VAL A 307 15.01 13.35 -2.82
C VAL A 307 16.41 13.62 -3.36
N THR A 308 16.73 14.88 -3.67
CA THR A 308 18.06 15.23 -4.22
C THR A 308 18.82 16.26 -3.38
N TYR A 309 18.31 16.54 -2.17
CA TYR A 309 18.88 17.50 -1.23
C TYR A 309 19.95 16.82 -0.34
N PRO A 310 21.24 17.19 -0.45
CA PRO A 310 22.32 16.53 0.29
C PRO A 310 22.16 16.57 1.81
N ASP A 311 21.67 17.67 2.37
CA ASP A 311 21.48 17.80 3.82
C ASP A 311 20.45 16.79 4.34
N VAL A 312 19.35 16.60 3.61
CA VAL A 312 18.31 15.61 3.94
C VAL A 312 18.86 14.19 3.85
N LEU A 313 19.61 13.88 2.80
CA LEU A 313 20.20 12.55 2.60
C LEU A 313 21.34 12.25 3.58
N LYS A 314 22.05 13.28 4.08
CA LYS A 314 23.03 13.15 5.14
C LYS A 314 22.37 12.70 6.45
N ASP A 315 21.27 13.34 6.83
CA ASP A 315 20.49 12.94 8.02
C ASP A 315 19.97 11.50 7.90
N PHE A 316 19.64 11.06 6.68
CA PHE A 316 19.28 9.67 6.38
C PHE A 316 20.47 8.71 6.48
N ALA A 317 21.63 9.06 5.92
CA ALA A 317 22.83 8.22 5.97
C ALA A 317 23.25 7.89 7.41
N GLU A 318 23.13 8.86 8.33
CA GLU A 318 23.42 8.67 9.76
C GLU A 318 22.51 7.65 10.47
N THR A 319 21.41 7.22 9.86
CA THR A 319 20.52 6.21 10.45
C THR A 319 21.02 4.77 10.28
N GLY A 320 21.88 4.51 9.30
CA GLY A 320 22.29 3.15 8.92
C GLY A 320 21.21 2.31 8.24
N ILE A 321 20.07 2.91 7.87
CA ILE A 321 18.99 2.25 7.15
C ILE A 321 19.43 1.95 5.71
N SER A 322 19.19 0.72 5.23
CA SER A 322 19.48 0.35 3.84
C SER A 322 18.47 0.95 2.87
N ALA A 323 18.93 1.38 1.69
CA ALA A 323 18.10 2.00 0.67
C ALA A 323 18.00 1.10 -0.58
N HIS A 324 16.79 0.80 -1.01
CA HIS A 324 16.51 -0.02 -2.18
C HIS A 324 15.72 0.79 -3.20
N ALA A 325 16.31 1.08 -4.35
CA ALA A 325 15.71 1.86 -5.43
C ALA A 325 15.49 0.96 -6.65
N HIS A 326 14.26 0.48 -6.83
CA HIS A 326 13.88 -0.35 -7.96
C HIS A 326 13.06 0.48 -8.93
N VAL A 327 13.47 0.57 -10.19
CA VAL A 327 12.83 1.41 -11.20
C VAL A 327 12.57 0.64 -12.47
N THR A 328 11.64 1.11 -13.28
CA THR A 328 11.35 0.58 -14.62
C THR A 328 11.50 1.68 -15.67
N PRO A 329 11.74 1.33 -16.94
CA PRO A 329 11.74 2.29 -18.04
C PRO A 329 10.48 3.16 -18.10
N TYR A 330 9.33 2.67 -17.62
CA TYR A 330 8.08 3.42 -17.58
C TYR A 330 8.18 4.74 -16.81
N GLN A 331 8.95 4.79 -15.72
CA GLN A 331 9.16 6.02 -14.96
C GLN A 331 10.42 6.75 -15.39
N VAL A 332 11.58 6.07 -15.40
CA VAL A 332 12.86 6.76 -15.52
C VAL A 332 13.25 7.14 -16.95
N PHE A 333 12.64 6.53 -17.97
CA PHE A 333 12.87 6.87 -19.39
C PHE A 333 11.71 7.65 -20.02
N ASP A 334 10.73 8.11 -19.22
CA ASP A 334 9.66 8.96 -19.70
C ASP A 334 10.21 10.33 -20.13
N MET A 335 10.19 10.61 -21.43
CA MET A 335 10.69 11.87 -22.01
C MET A 335 9.87 13.10 -21.57
N MET A 336 8.57 12.93 -21.30
CA MET A 336 7.69 14.00 -20.83
C MET A 336 7.90 14.27 -19.33
N ARG A 337 8.40 13.27 -18.60
CA ARG A 337 8.71 13.34 -17.16
C ARG A 337 10.19 13.10 -16.87
N ALA A 338 11.07 13.63 -17.71
CA ALA A 338 12.50 13.33 -17.70
C ALA A 338 13.22 13.69 -16.37
N TRP A 339 12.61 14.50 -15.49
CA TRP A 339 13.16 14.74 -14.15
C TRP A 339 13.20 13.47 -13.31
N ILE A 340 12.27 12.52 -13.48
CA ILE A 340 12.20 11.30 -12.65
C ILE A 340 13.50 10.51 -12.76
N GLY A 341 13.97 10.23 -13.98
CA GLY A 341 15.24 9.54 -14.21
C GLY A 341 16.46 10.33 -13.74
N ARG A 342 16.47 11.66 -13.92
CA ARG A 342 17.57 12.52 -13.44
C ARG A 342 17.65 12.55 -11.91
N GLU A 343 16.52 12.72 -11.25
CA GLU A 343 16.42 12.74 -9.79
C GLU A 343 16.77 11.38 -9.19
N HIS A 344 16.28 10.27 -9.76
CA HIS A 344 16.66 8.91 -9.35
C HIS A 344 18.18 8.72 -9.39
N LYS A 345 18.81 9.06 -10.53
CA LYS A 345 20.27 8.95 -10.68
C LYS A 345 21.00 9.79 -9.64
N ARG A 346 20.53 11.02 -9.38
CA ARG A 346 21.16 11.91 -8.38
C ARG A 346 20.94 11.41 -6.96
N PHE A 347 19.78 10.88 -6.62
CA PHE A 347 19.48 10.28 -5.32
C PHE A 347 20.43 9.12 -5.01
N VAL A 348 20.54 8.15 -5.92
CA VAL A 348 21.46 7.01 -5.78
C VAL A 348 22.90 7.48 -5.61
N GLN A 349 23.35 8.40 -6.48
CA GLN A 349 24.70 8.95 -6.41
C GLN A 349 25.02 9.59 -5.06
N ILE A 350 24.12 10.43 -4.51
CA ILE A 350 24.36 11.08 -3.21
C ILE A 350 24.43 10.04 -2.09
N LEU A 351 23.55 9.03 -2.12
CA LEU A 351 23.55 7.98 -1.10
C LEU A 351 24.83 7.14 -1.13
N GLU A 352 25.33 6.80 -2.31
CA GLU A 352 26.62 6.12 -2.49
C GLU A 352 27.80 6.99 -1.98
N GLU A 353 27.81 8.28 -2.32
CA GLU A 353 28.81 9.25 -1.84
C GLU A 353 28.81 9.38 -0.31
N LEU A 354 27.65 9.23 0.34
CA LEU A 354 27.48 9.26 1.78
C LEU A 354 27.73 7.90 2.46
N GLY A 355 28.04 6.85 1.70
CA GLY A 355 28.35 5.51 2.23
C GLY A 355 27.13 4.72 2.70
N VAL A 356 25.92 5.04 2.21
CA VAL A 356 24.70 4.27 2.51
C VAL A 356 24.76 2.92 1.81
N ASN A 357 24.20 1.88 2.45
CA ASN A 357 23.99 0.59 1.78
C ASN A 357 22.85 0.72 0.77
N VAL A 358 23.20 0.99 -0.49
CA VAL A 358 22.26 1.22 -1.59
C VAL A 358 22.22 0.01 -2.53
N ASN A 359 21.01 -0.45 -2.83
CA ASN A 359 20.75 -1.37 -3.94
C ASN A 359 19.87 -0.63 -4.97
N SER A 360 20.41 -0.33 -6.15
CA SER A 360 19.66 0.28 -7.26
C SER A 360 19.55 -0.69 -8.43
N GLN A 361 18.33 -0.91 -8.92
CA GLN A 361 18.05 -1.84 -10.02
C GLN A 361 17.07 -1.24 -11.03
N LEU A 362 17.43 -1.33 -12.32
CA LEU A 362 16.54 -1.08 -13.43
C LEU A 362 15.97 -2.42 -13.93
N HIS A 363 14.67 -2.62 -13.73
CA HIS A 363 13.95 -3.81 -14.18
C HIS A 363 13.41 -3.64 -15.59
N PHE A 364 13.28 -4.74 -16.32
CA PHE A 364 12.66 -4.76 -17.66
C PHE A 364 13.35 -3.82 -18.67
N ALA A 365 14.68 -3.66 -18.58
CA ALA A 365 15.45 -2.74 -19.42
C ALA A 365 15.33 -3.03 -20.93
N ASP A 366 15.09 -4.29 -21.29
CA ASP A 366 14.92 -4.75 -22.67
C ASP A 366 13.45 -4.73 -23.15
N GLU A 367 12.50 -4.36 -22.28
CA GLU A 367 11.07 -4.24 -22.63
C GLU A 367 10.70 -2.78 -22.95
N ALA A 368 9.68 -2.58 -23.78
CA ALA A 368 9.15 -1.25 -24.05
C ALA A 368 8.45 -0.68 -22.79
N PRO A 369 8.66 0.60 -22.43
CA PRO A 369 8.06 1.20 -21.24
C PRO A 369 6.52 1.04 -21.19
N SER A 370 5.99 0.42 -20.13
CA SER A 370 4.56 0.18 -20.00
C SER A 370 4.06 0.24 -18.55
N LEU A 371 2.76 0.49 -18.37
CA LEU A 371 2.10 0.36 -17.07
C LEU A 371 2.14 -1.07 -16.53
N ASP A 372 2.22 -2.07 -17.41
CA ASP A 372 2.40 -3.46 -16.99
C ASP A 372 3.75 -3.65 -16.29
N ASN A 373 4.85 -3.13 -16.85
CA ASN A 373 6.16 -3.14 -16.18
C ASN A 373 6.11 -2.41 -14.83
N HIS A 374 5.43 -1.26 -14.80
CA HIS A 374 5.25 -0.46 -13.59
C HIS A 374 4.68 -1.32 -12.44
N PHE A 375 3.62 -2.09 -12.69
CA PHE A 375 3.05 -2.96 -11.65
C PHE A 375 3.87 -4.24 -11.43
N ARG A 376 4.42 -4.86 -12.48
CA ARG A 376 5.24 -6.09 -12.38
C ARG A 376 6.49 -5.93 -11.55
N VAL A 377 6.92 -4.70 -11.24
CA VAL A 377 8.01 -4.45 -10.28
C VAL A 377 7.81 -5.20 -8.96
N HIS A 378 6.55 -5.36 -8.49
CA HIS A 378 6.22 -6.08 -7.26
C HIS A 378 6.66 -7.55 -7.27
N GLU A 379 6.75 -8.17 -8.44
CA GLU A 379 7.14 -9.57 -8.58
C GLU A 379 8.66 -9.75 -8.50
N VAL A 380 9.42 -8.75 -8.94
CA VAL A 380 10.84 -8.92 -9.29
C VAL A 380 11.84 -8.16 -8.42
N PHE A 381 11.39 -7.26 -7.53
CA PHE A 381 12.29 -6.41 -6.73
C PHE A 381 13.13 -7.17 -5.69
#